data_AF-A0A846PK83-F1
#
_entry.id   AF-A0A846PK83-F1
#
_cell.length_a   1.000
_cell.length_b   1.000
_cell.length_c   1.000
_cell.angle_alpha   90.00
_cell.angle_beta   90.00
_cell.angle_gamma   90.00
#
_symmetry.space_group_name_H-M   'P 1'
#
loop_
_entity.id
_entity.type
_entity.pdbx_description
1 polymer ?
#
loop_
_entity_poly.entity_id
_entity_poly.type
_entity_poly.pdbx_seq_one_letter_code
_entity_poly.pdbx_strand_id
1 'polypeptide(L)'
;AISALGWILRCVGRPEEAIPLMKKAIRLDPIPHVTEFDKLGRAYFLTGRYEEAIEEYKKAVKIDSDYRDAHVGLAATYAVLGREEEARTEVSEILRIEPSFSIKKYEKFMFFQVGLEPEIEGLRKAGLPD
;
A
#
# COMPACT_ATOMS: atom_id res chain seq x y z
N ALA A 1 -2.73 11.87 -16.84
CA ALA A 1 -1.54 11.65 -17.69
C ALA A 1 -0.32 11.17 -16.88
N ILE A 2 0.14 11.92 -15.86
CA ILE A 2 1.34 11.54 -15.07
C ILE A 2 1.03 10.46 -14.01
N SER A 3 -0.09 10.55 -13.30
CA SER A 3 -0.53 9.52 -12.33
C SER A 3 -0.73 8.14 -12.99
N ALA A 4 -1.34 8.10 -14.18
CA ALA A 4 -1.52 6.87 -14.95
C ALA A 4 -0.19 6.25 -15.41
N LEU A 5 0.78 7.08 -15.83
CA LEU A 5 2.12 6.58 -16.22
C LEU A 5 2.89 6.04 -15.01
N GLY A 6 2.82 6.71 -13.86
CA GLY A 6 3.40 6.18 -12.61
C GLY A 6 2.77 4.83 -12.24
N TRP A 7 1.45 4.72 -12.35
CA TRP A 7 0.74 3.46 -12.08
C TRP A 7 1.15 2.33 -13.04
N ILE A 8 1.25 2.62 -14.34
CA ILE A 8 1.69 1.64 -15.35
C ILE A 8 3.14 1.20 -15.07
N LEU A 9 4.06 2.15 -14.82
CA LEU A 9 5.47 1.84 -14.52
C LEU A 9 5.62 0.94 -13.30
N ARG A 10 4.82 1.19 -12.24
CA ARG A 10 4.75 0.31 -11.06
C ARG A 10 4.24 -1.09 -11.43
N CYS A 11 3.18 -1.18 -12.24
CA CYS A 11 2.62 -2.47 -12.66
C CYS A 11 3.56 -3.27 -13.57
N VAL A 12 4.44 -2.62 -14.34
CA VAL A 12 5.44 -3.30 -15.19
C VAL A 12 6.80 -3.50 -14.50
N GLY A 13 6.86 -3.39 -13.16
CA GLY A 13 8.07 -3.69 -12.38
C GLY A 13 9.17 -2.63 -12.44
N ARG A 14 8.81 -1.36 -12.69
CA ARG A 14 9.74 -0.20 -12.68
C ARG A 14 9.33 0.86 -11.65
N PRO A 15 9.18 0.50 -10.35
CA PRO A 15 8.68 1.42 -9.34
C PRO A 15 9.64 2.60 -9.05
N GLU A 16 10.95 2.43 -9.20
CA GLU A 16 11.96 3.50 -9.01
C GLU A 16 11.74 4.68 -9.96
N GLU A 17 11.36 4.40 -11.20
CA GLU A 17 11.06 5.42 -12.21
C GLU A 17 9.68 6.05 -12.01
N ALA A 18 8.76 5.34 -11.35
CA ALA A 18 7.43 5.83 -11.05
C ALA A 18 7.43 6.87 -9.93
N ILE A 19 8.26 6.70 -8.90
CA ILE A 19 8.34 7.58 -7.71
C ILE A 19 8.46 9.07 -8.07
N PRO A 20 9.43 9.54 -8.88
CA PRO A 20 9.57 10.97 -9.17
C PRO A 20 8.36 11.54 -9.92
N LEU A 21 7.71 10.73 -10.77
CA LEU A 21 6.50 11.11 -11.51
C LEU A 21 5.29 11.22 -10.58
N MET A 22 5.10 10.26 -9.67
CA MET A 22 4.04 10.27 -8.67
C MET A 22 4.20 11.46 -7.70
N LYS A 23 5.43 11.71 -7.20
CA LYS A 23 5.72 12.90 -6.37
C LYS A 23 5.41 14.19 -7.10
N LYS A 24 5.72 14.27 -8.40
CA LYS A 24 5.38 15.44 -9.22
C LYS A 24 3.87 15.58 -9.39
N ALA A 25 3.14 14.49 -9.61
CA ALA A 25 1.68 14.51 -9.72
C ALA A 25 1.03 15.05 -8.43
N ILE A 26 1.42 14.52 -7.27
CA ILE A 26 0.92 14.98 -5.96
C ILE A 26 1.22 16.47 -5.74
N ARG A 27 2.42 16.95 -6.08
CA ARG A 27 2.77 18.39 -5.92
C ARG A 27 1.98 19.33 -6.82
N LEU A 28 1.54 18.86 -7.98
CA LEU A 28 0.79 19.67 -8.95
C LEU A 28 -0.72 19.68 -8.66
N ASP A 29 -1.19 18.79 -7.80
CA ASP A 29 -2.57 18.73 -7.37
C ASP A 29 -2.74 19.51 -6.05
N PRO A 30 -3.56 20.57 -6.02
CA PRO A 30 -3.84 21.31 -4.80
C PRO A 30 -4.54 20.47 -3.73
N ILE A 31 -5.28 19.42 -4.14
CA ILE A 31 -6.02 18.52 -3.24
C ILE A 31 -5.83 17.08 -3.74
N PRO A 32 -4.66 16.48 -3.50
CA PRO A 32 -4.38 15.13 -4.00
C PRO A 32 -5.35 14.11 -3.42
N HIS A 33 -5.89 13.27 -4.29
CA HIS A 33 -6.79 12.18 -3.89
C HIS A 33 -6.04 11.14 -3.05
N VAL A 34 -6.74 10.47 -2.12
CA VAL A 34 -6.18 9.43 -1.22
C VAL A 34 -5.36 8.36 -1.98
N THR A 35 -5.84 7.99 -3.17
CA THR A 35 -5.23 6.99 -4.06
C THR A 35 -3.83 7.39 -4.57
N GLU A 36 -3.47 8.67 -4.59
CA GLU A 36 -2.13 9.09 -5.03
C GLU A 36 -1.07 8.79 -3.96
N PHE A 37 -1.43 8.94 -2.69
CA PHE A 37 -0.56 8.60 -1.56
C PHE A 37 -0.40 7.07 -1.42
N ASP A 38 -1.49 6.31 -1.58
CA ASP A 38 -1.42 4.84 -1.65
C ASP A 38 -0.48 4.35 -2.77
N LYS A 39 -0.65 4.88 -3.99
CA LYS A 39 0.22 4.52 -5.12
C LYS A 39 1.70 4.81 -4.84
N LEU A 40 2.01 5.97 -4.26
CA LEU A 40 3.37 6.35 -3.93
C LEU A 40 3.93 5.50 -2.79
N GLY A 41 3.15 5.25 -1.73
CA GLY A 41 3.53 4.36 -0.64
C GLY A 41 3.86 2.96 -1.16
N ARG A 42 3.05 2.45 -2.09
CA ARG A 42 3.29 1.16 -2.73
C ARG A 42 4.55 1.13 -3.59
N ALA A 43 4.85 2.22 -4.29
CA ALA A 43 6.10 2.33 -5.03
C ALA A 43 7.31 2.31 -4.09
N TYR A 44 7.23 2.97 -2.93
CA TYR A 44 8.28 2.90 -1.91
C TYR A 44 8.41 1.49 -1.31
N PHE A 45 7.31 0.81 -1.00
CA PHE A 45 7.32 -0.57 -0.50
C PHE A 45 8.05 -1.52 -1.47
N LEU A 46 7.70 -1.46 -2.75
CA LEU A 46 8.30 -2.30 -3.79
C LEU A 46 9.80 -2.01 -4.02
N THR A 47 10.28 -0.83 -3.61
CA THR A 47 11.69 -0.44 -3.71
C THR A 47 12.45 -0.62 -2.39
N GLY A 48 11.85 -1.26 -1.39
CA GLY A 48 12.45 -1.50 -0.07
C GLY A 48 12.52 -0.26 0.83
N ARG A 49 11.86 0.83 0.45
CA ARG A 49 11.85 2.12 1.16
C ARG A 49 10.69 2.16 2.16
N TYR A 50 10.74 1.28 3.14
CA TYR A 50 9.59 0.96 4.00
C TYR A 50 9.13 2.11 4.89
N GLU A 51 10.05 2.89 5.47
CA GLU A 51 9.71 4.06 6.29
C GLU A 51 8.94 5.11 5.48
N GLU A 52 9.37 5.33 4.23
CA GLU A 52 8.73 6.28 3.33
C GLU A 52 7.39 5.75 2.83
N ALA A 53 7.25 4.43 2.65
CA ALA A 53 5.96 3.81 2.39
C ALA A 53 4.97 4.07 3.53
N ILE A 54 5.40 3.87 4.78
CA ILE A 54 4.58 4.14 5.98
C ILE A 54 4.13 5.61 6.02
N GLU A 55 5.02 6.55 5.73
CA GLU A 55 4.67 7.98 5.72
C GLU A 55 3.56 8.28 4.72
N GLU A 56 3.65 7.74 3.50
CA GLU A 56 2.64 8.00 2.46
C GLU A 56 1.32 7.27 2.77
N TYR A 57 1.35 6.03 3.25
CA TYR A 57 0.13 5.35 3.68
C TYR A 57 -0.55 6.06 4.86
N LYS A 58 0.20 6.59 5.83
CA LYS A 58 -0.36 7.41 6.91
C LYS A 58 -1.01 8.70 6.40
N LYS A 59 -0.47 9.33 5.35
CA LYS A 59 -1.14 10.46 4.70
C LYS A 59 -2.45 10.04 4.05
N ALA A 60 -2.49 8.87 3.41
CA ALA A 60 -3.73 8.31 2.86
C ALA A 60 -4.79 8.11 3.97
N VAL A 61 -4.43 7.43 5.06
CA VAL A 61 -5.31 7.23 6.25
C VAL A 61 -5.75 8.55 6.88
N LYS A 62 -4.90 9.58 6.88
CA LYS A 62 -5.27 10.92 7.39
C LYS A 62 -6.33 11.60 6.52
N ILE A 63 -6.34 11.35 5.22
CA ILE A 63 -7.32 11.91 4.28
C ILE A 63 -8.63 11.13 4.37
N ASP A 64 -8.54 9.81 4.40
CA ASP A 64 -9.67 8.89 4.54
C ASP A 64 -9.27 7.75 5.48
N SER A 65 -9.82 7.79 6.70
CA SER A 65 -9.50 6.83 7.76
C SER A 65 -10.11 5.45 7.54
N ASP A 66 -11.01 5.30 6.57
CA ASP A 66 -11.60 4.00 6.20
C ASP A 66 -11.04 3.52 4.84
N TYR A 67 -9.95 4.13 4.34
CA TYR A 67 -9.31 3.72 3.09
C TYR A 67 -8.52 2.41 3.26
N ARG A 68 -9.22 1.29 3.07
CA ARG A 68 -8.74 -0.08 3.33
C ARG A 68 -7.38 -0.39 2.70
N ASP A 69 -7.10 0.04 1.48
CA ASP A 69 -5.84 -0.27 0.79
C ASP A 69 -4.62 0.37 1.49
N ALA A 70 -4.76 1.54 2.13
CA ALA A 70 -3.67 2.12 2.91
C ALA A 70 -3.39 1.34 4.20
N HIS A 71 -4.43 0.82 4.86
CA HIS A 71 -4.26 -0.07 6.01
C HIS A 71 -3.59 -1.40 5.60
N VAL A 72 -3.93 -1.96 4.44
CA VAL A 72 -3.23 -3.13 3.86
C VAL A 72 -1.75 -2.81 3.66
N GLY A 73 -1.45 -1.65 3.04
CA GLY A 73 -0.08 -1.18 2.84
C GLY A 73 0.70 -1.01 4.14
N LEU A 74 0.10 -0.42 5.17
CA LEU A 74 0.71 -0.28 6.50
C LEU A 74 0.94 -1.63 7.16
N ALA A 75 -0.06 -2.50 7.20
CA ALA A 75 0.04 -3.84 7.78
C ALA A 75 1.20 -4.64 7.15
N ALA A 76 1.26 -4.67 5.81
CA ALA A 76 2.33 -5.33 5.08
C ALA A 76 3.72 -4.71 5.37
N THR A 77 3.80 -3.38 5.37
CA THR A 77 5.08 -2.68 5.60
C THR A 77 5.59 -2.88 7.02
N TYR A 78 4.72 -2.80 8.02
CA TYR A 78 5.08 -3.07 9.41
C TYR A 78 5.49 -4.53 9.61
N ALA A 79 4.78 -5.49 8.99
CA ALA A 79 5.13 -6.89 9.08
C ALA A 79 6.52 -7.18 8.49
N VAL A 80 6.87 -6.58 7.35
CA VAL A 80 8.21 -6.71 6.76
C VAL A 80 9.31 -6.11 7.66
N LEU A 81 9.01 -5.02 8.36
CA LEU A 81 9.92 -4.41 9.34
C LEU A 81 9.97 -5.15 10.70
N GLY A 82 9.21 -6.23 10.88
CA GLY A 82 9.13 -6.96 12.16
C GLY A 82 8.35 -6.21 13.25
N ARG A 83 7.56 -5.21 12.87
CA ARG A 83 6.72 -4.41 13.78
C ARG A 83 5.35 -5.07 13.95
N GLU A 84 5.34 -6.20 14.64
CA GLU A 84 4.18 -7.11 14.70
C GLU A 84 2.92 -6.49 15.30
N GLU A 85 3.05 -5.73 16.39
CA GLU A 85 1.90 -5.11 17.06
C GLU A 85 1.24 -4.03 16.20
N GLU A 86 2.05 -3.22 15.52
CA GLU A 86 1.57 -2.23 14.55
C GLU A 86 0.87 -2.93 13.38
N ALA A 87 1.46 -4.01 12.85
CA ALA A 87 0.85 -4.78 11.76
C ALA A 87 -0.52 -5.38 12.14
N ARG A 88 -0.63 -5.97 13.35
CA ARG A 88 -1.90 -6.51 13.87
C ARG A 88 -2.97 -5.44 14.09
N THR A 89 -2.55 -4.25 14.52
CA THR A 89 -3.45 -3.10 14.67
C THR A 89 -4.07 -2.74 13.32
N GLU A 90 -3.24 -2.63 12.28
CA GLU A 90 -3.71 -2.31 10.93
C GLU A 90 -4.59 -3.44 10.34
N VAL A 91 -4.27 -4.71 10.61
CA VAL A 91 -5.15 -5.84 10.25
C VAL A 91 -6.52 -5.74 10.92
N SER A 92 -6.57 -5.29 12.17
CA SER A 92 -7.84 -5.09 12.89
C SER A 92 -8.67 -3.99 12.22
N GLU A 93 -8.05 -2.90 11.76
CA GLU A 93 -8.72 -1.85 10.99
C GLU A 93 -9.22 -2.36 9.63
N ILE A 94 -8.43 -3.16 8.90
CA ILE A 94 -8.86 -3.77 7.64
C ILE A 94 -10.15 -4.58 7.85
N LEU A 95 -10.20 -5.41 8.90
CA LEU A 95 -11.37 -6.24 9.21
C LEU A 95 -12.55 -5.45 9.79
N ARG A 96 -12.29 -4.30 10.45
CA ARG A 96 -13.35 -3.36 10.85
C ARG A 96 -14.01 -2.74 9.62
N ILE A 97 -13.22 -2.31 8.65
CA ILE A 97 -13.69 -1.66 7.42
C ILE A 97 -14.36 -2.67 6.49
N GLU A 98 -13.72 -3.82 6.27
CA GLU A 98 -14.21 -4.88 5.40
C GLU A 98 -14.11 -6.25 6.11
N PRO A 99 -15.14 -6.65 6.89
CA PRO A 99 -15.11 -7.90 7.67
C PRO A 99 -14.96 -9.18 6.83
N SER A 100 -15.20 -9.09 5.52
CA SER A 100 -15.07 -10.21 4.59
C SER A 100 -13.71 -10.27 3.88
N PHE A 101 -12.81 -9.33 4.19
CA PHE A 101 -11.49 -9.25 3.57
C PHE A 101 -10.64 -10.46 3.95
N SER A 102 -9.94 -11.02 2.97
CA SER A 102 -9.11 -12.21 3.15
C SER A 102 -7.94 -12.19 2.17
N ILE A 103 -6.85 -12.88 2.52
CA ILE A 103 -5.65 -13.00 1.69
C ILE A 103 -6.03 -13.56 0.32
N LYS A 104 -6.83 -14.63 0.24
CA LYS A 104 -7.23 -15.26 -1.02
C LYS A 104 -7.99 -14.30 -1.95
N LYS A 105 -8.88 -13.48 -1.39
CA LYS A 105 -9.59 -12.46 -2.18
C LYS A 105 -8.63 -11.37 -2.66
N TYR A 106 -7.72 -10.95 -1.78
CA TYR A 106 -6.73 -9.92 -2.08
C TYR A 106 -5.73 -10.35 -3.15
N GLU A 107 -5.14 -11.55 -3.02
CA GLU A 107 -4.26 -12.17 -4.02
C GLU A 107 -4.94 -12.27 -5.39
N LYS A 108 -6.20 -12.74 -5.41
CA LYS A 108 -6.98 -12.83 -6.65
C LYS A 108 -7.21 -11.46 -7.29
N PHE A 109 -7.44 -10.43 -6.49
CA PHE A 109 -7.60 -9.05 -6.99
C PHE A 109 -6.28 -8.49 -7.52
N MET A 110 -5.17 -8.77 -6.85
CA MET A 110 -3.86 -8.18 -7.13
C MET A 110 -3.00 -9.00 -8.10
N PHE A 111 -3.53 -10.08 -8.69
CA PHE A 111 -2.79 -11.07 -9.50
C PHE A 111 -1.89 -10.49 -10.61
N PHE A 112 -2.18 -9.29 -11.11
CA PHE A 112 -1.42 -8.62 -12.16
C PHE A 112 -0.17 -7.90 -11.66
N GLN A 113 0.10 -7.92 -10.35
CA GLN A 113 1.20 -7.18 -9.74
C GLN A 113 2.35 -8.12 -9.36
N VAL A 114 3.56 -7.71 -9.73
CA VAL A 114 4.80 -8.44 -9.44
C VAL A 114 5.28 -8.08 -8.04
N GLY A 115 5.83 -9.06 -7.31
CA GLY A 115 6.49 -8.82 -6.01
C GLY A 115 5.57 -8.79 -4.79
N LEU A 116 4.38 -9.40 -4.88
CA LEU A 116 3.42 -9.48 -3.77
C LEU A 116 3.83 -10.46 -2.65
N GLU A 117 4.73 -11.41 -2.90
CA GLU A 117 5.04 -12.48 -1.94
C GLU A 117 5.41 -11.98 -0.53
N PRO A 118 6.30 -10.97 -0.35
CA PRO A 118 6.62 -10.45 0.98
C PRO A 118 5.45 -9.74 1.65
N GLU A 119 4.59 -9.09 0.86
CA GLU A 119 3.37 -8.42 1.33
C GLU A 119 2.36 -9.45 1.85
N ILE A 120 2.07 -10.49 1.07
CA ILE A 120 1.13 -11.54 1.47
C ILE A 120 1.60 -12.29 2.72
N GLU A 121 2.87 -12.68 2.76
CA GLU A 121 3.42 -13.39 3.91
C GLU A 121 3.42 -12.50 5.16
N GLY A 122 3.70 -11.21 5.01
CA GLY A 122 3.58 -10.24 6.09
C GLY A 122 2.16 -10.13 6.64
N LEU A 123 1.17 -10.04 5.76
CA LEU A 123 -0.25 -9.99 6.15
C LEU A 123 -0.70 -11.26 6.86
N ARG A 124 -0.26 -12.44 6.39
CA ARG A 124 -0.56 -13.72 7.06
C ARG A 124 0.01 -13.76 8.48
N LYS A 125 1.26 -13.33 8.67
CA LYS A 125 1.90 -13.22 9.99
C LYS A 125 1.22 -12.21 10.91
N ALA A 126 0.69 -11.12 10.33
CA ALA A 126 -0.09 -10.13 11.05
C ALA A 126 -1.51 -10.61 11.43
N GLY A 127 -1.88 -11.84 11.07
CA GLY A 127 -3.14 -12.46 11.48
C GLY A 127 -4.31 -12.20 10.52
N LEU A 128 -4.04 -11.76 9.28
CA LEU A 128 -5.10 -11.60 8.29
C LEU A 128 -5.61 -12.99 7.84
N PRO A 129 -6.94 -13.23 7.81
CA PRO A 129 -7.51 -14.52 7.39
C PRO A 129 -7.22 -14.87 5.93
N ASP A 130 -7.09 -16.16 5.61
CA ASP A 130 -6.94 -16.67 4.23
C ASP A 130 -8.25 -16.55 3.40
#